data_AF-A0A350SZH4-F1
#
_entry.id   AF-A0A350SZH4-F1
#
_cell.length_a   1.000
_cell.length_b   1.000
_cell.length_c   1.000
_cell.angle_alpha   90.00
_cell.angle_beta   90.00
_cell.angle_gamma   90.00
#
_symmetry.space_group_name_H-M   'P 1'
#
loop_
_entity.id
_entity.type
_entity.pdbx_description
1 polymer ?
#
loop_
_entity_poly.entity_id
_entity_poly.type
_entity_poly.pdbx_seq_one_letter_code
_entity_poly.pdbx_strand_id
1 'polypeptide(L)'
;MRARTGRQRSVLLLSFVAALALLISACGASGTSPTATPTTTASPTPEAIAHPTGADEYILRIAQEGGFVAPAALLTRLPLVTLAGNGCAIVEGLHTDIFPGPVLPNLLETCLTEYGVQGILQAAKLAGLMNGDADYGNPHVADATTTVFTLNAGGKTMTVKAYALGEATQSTGTPAADVARQKLVELQNKLANLHEWLPATAFSGAQHPYEVTRLQVVSQPVSGGGSVATPEGIAVQHLDWPLATPLAEIGQPFNTSATMRCTIVQGDDLATLMTQLHTANQLTQW
;
A
#
# COMPACT_ATOMS: atom_id res chain seq x y z
N MET A 1 -23.74 -16.12 -68.29
CA MET A 1 -25.19 -15.83 -68.18
C MET A 1 -25.38 -14.49 -67.48
N ARG A 2 -25.98 -13.53 -68.20
CA ARG A 2 -26.71 -12.32 -67.78
C ARG A 2 -26.24 -11.48 -66.56
N ALA A 3 -25.56 -10.39 -66.91
CA ALA A 3 -25.70 -8.99 -66.51
C ALA A 3 -26.69 -8.56 -65.40
N ARG A 4 -26.22 -7.61 -64.56
CA ARG A 4 -26.79 -6.25 -64.33
C ARG A 4 -25.80 -5.45 -63.45
N THR A 5 -24.98 -4.52 -63.96
CA THR A 5 -25.22 -3.08 -64.20
C THR A 5 -25.93 -2.32 -63.07
N GLY A 6 -25.30 -1.26 -62.54
CA GLY A 6 -26.01 -0.21 -61.80
C GLY A 6 -25.08 0.75 -61.05
N ARG A 7 -24.89 1.95 -61.59
CA ARG A 7 -23.98 3.02 -61.17
C ARG A 7 -24.81 4.16 -60.54
N GLN A 8 -24.19 4.89 -59.60
CA GLN A 8 -24.21 6.37 -59.46
C GLN A 8 -25.29 7.15 -58.66
N ARG A 9 -24.76 8.22 -58.01
CA ARG A 9 -25.32 9.57 -57.65
C ARG A 9 -26.14 9.64 -56.34
N SER A 10 -25.71 10.33 -55.27
CA SER A 10 -25.51 11.78 -55.02
C SER A 10 -26.80 12.62 -55.08
N VAL A 11 -26.87 13.63 -54.18
CA VAL A 11 -27.81 14.79 -54.03
C VAL A 11 -28.70 14.65 -52.75
N LEU A 12 -28.46 15.43 -51.67
CA LEU A 12 -29.03 16.75 -51.32
C LEU A 12 -30.58 16.66 -51.11
N LEU A 13 -31.28 17.20 -50.10
CA LEU A 13 -31.22 18.50 -49.41
C LEU A 13 -32.46 18.63 -48.46
N LEU A 14 -32.39 19.56 -47.48
CA LEU A 14 -33.46 20.41 -46.88
C LEU A 14 -34.59 19.75 -46.05
N SER A 15 -35.26 20.36 -45.07
CA SER A 15 -35.12 21.48 -44.09
C SER A 15 -36.54 21.77 -43.56
N PHE A 16 -36.72 22.18 -42.29
CA PHE A 16 -37.82 23.03 -41.74
C PHE A 16 -37.58 23.09 -40.21
N VAL A 17 -37.13 24.14 -39.50
CA VAL A 17 -37.40 25.61 -39.39
C VAL A 17 -38.79 25.98 -38.86
N ALA A 18 -38.83 26.48 -37.61
CA ALA A 18 -39.58 27.65 -37.06
C ALA A 18 -39.61 27.52 -35.51
N ALA A 19 -38.92 28.30 -34.66
CA ALA A 19 -38.87 29.74 -34.42
C ALA A 19 -40.20 30.37 -33.97
N LEU A 20 -40.31 30.75 -32.67
CA LEU A 20 -40.94 32.02 -32.27
C LEU A 20 -40.51 32.44 -30.85
N ALA A 21 -39.83 33.59 -30.78
CA ALA A 21 -39.57 34.36 -29.58
C ALA A 21 -40.65 35.44 -29.44
N LEU A 22 -41.11 35.73 -28.21
CA LEU A 22 -41.76 37.00 -27.89
C LEU A 22 -41.27 37.52 -26.54
N LEU A 23 -40.74 38.74 -26.59
CA LEU A 23 -40.30 39.59 -25.48
C LEU A 23 -41.52 40.27 -24.83
N ILE A 24 -41.51 40.41 -23.50
CA ILE A 24 -42.19 41.53 -22.82
C ILE A 24 -41.25 42.08 -21.74
N SER A 25 -40.98 43.38 -21.89
CA SER A 25 -40.27 44.27 -20.97
C SER A 25 -41.22 44.76 -19.88
N ALA A 26 -40.78 44.80 -18.62
CA ALA A 26 -41.36 45.67 -17.60
C ALA A 26 -40.25 46.14 -16.64
N CYS A 27 -40.09 47.46 -16.60
CA CYS A 27 -39.18 48.20 -15.75
C CYS A 27 -39.97 48.76 -14.55
N GLY A 28 -39.36 48.78 -13.36
CA GLY A 28 -39.72 49.72 -12.29
C GLY A 28 -39.89 49.13 -10.90
N ALA A 29 -38.92 49.37 -10.02
CA ALA A 29 -39.10 49.97 -8.70
C ALA A 29 -37.75 50.13 -8.00
N SER A 30 -37.31 51.37 -7.85
CA SER A 30 -36.16 51.77 -7.06
C SER A 30 -36.42 51.51 -5.58
N GLY A 31 -35.72 50.51 -5.02
CA GLY A 31 -35.64 50.26 -3.59
C GLY A 31 -34.18 50.23 -3.16
N THR A 32 -33.75 51.26 -2.44
CA THR A 32 -32.42 51.33 -1.83
C THR A 32 -32.34 50.28 -0.72
N SER A 33 -31.75 49.13 -1.03
CA SER A 33 -31.33 48.12 -0.05
C SER A 33 -29.80 48.10 0.00
N PRO A 34 -29.20 48.05 1.20
CA PRO A 34 -27.76 48.09 1.33
C PRO A 34 -27.11 46.87 0.67
N THR A 35 -26.05 47.12 -0.08
CA THR A 35 -25.14 46.12 -0.64
C THR A 35 -24.59 45.26 0.49
N ALA A 36 -25.17 44.08 0.71
CA ALA A 36 -24.52 43.00 1.41
C ALA A 36 -23.48 42.41 0.45
N THR A 37 -22.21 42.74 0.69
CA THR A 37 -21.08 42.03 0.09
C THR A 37 -21.25 40.54 0.44
N PRO A 38 -21.19 39.60 -0.53
CA PRO A 38 -21.17 38.19 -0.18
C PRO A 38 -19.86 37.93 0.55
N THR A 39 -19.91 37.88 1.88
CA THR A 39 -18.82 37.33 2.67
C THR A 39 -18.72 35.87 2.27
N THR A 40 -17.67 35.55 1.52
CA THR A 40 -17.28 34.16 1.28
C THR A 40 -16.89 33.60 2.63
N THR A 41 -17.84 32.97 3.32
CA THR A 41 -17.54 32.18 4.51
C THR A 41 -16.59 31.08 4.04
N ALA A 42 -15.31 31.24 4.36
CA ALA A 42 -14.32 30.20 4.17
C ALA A 42 -14.85 28.96 4.88
N SER A 43 -15.05 27.86 4.14
CA SER A 43 -15.30 26.56 4.76
C SER A 43 -14.19 26.32 5.79
N PRO A 44 -14.52 25.88 7.02
CA PRO A 44 -13.49 25.61 8.02
C PRO A 44 -12.54 24.59 7.41
N THR A 45 -11.25 24.95 7.31
CA THR A 45 -10.21 23.97 7.01
C THR A 45 -10.33 22.88 8.08
N PRO A 46 -10.44 21.60 7.70
CA PRO A 46 -10.48 20.52 8.67
C PRO A 46 -9.31 20.67 9.65
N GLU A 47 -9.61 20.57 10.94
CA GLU A 47 -8.58 20.61 11.98
C GLU A 47 -7.54 19.50 11.70
N ALA A 48 -6.26 19.86 11.77
CA ALA A 48 -5.18 18.93 11.52
C ALA A 48 -5.20 17.80 12.55
N ILE A 49 -5.08 16.56 12.09
CA ILE A 49 -5.05 15.38 12.93
C ILE A 49 -3.61 15.21 13.43
N ALA A 50 -3.38 15.35 14.73
CA ALA A 50 -2.07 15.14 15.32
C ALA A 50 -1.57 13.71 15.07
N HIS A 51 -0.28 13.55 14.76
CA HIS A 51 0.36 12.26 14.49
C HIS A 51 1.82 12.29 14.98
N PRO A 52 2.45 11.12 15.18
CA PRO A 52 3.88 11.04 15.48
C PRO A 52 4.72 11.64 14.37
N THR A 53 5.88 12.21 14.73
CA THR A 53 6.83 12.84 13.80
C THR A 53 8.24 12.25 13.89
N GLY A 54 8.47 11.29 14.78
CA GLY A 54 9.76 10.64 14.95
C GLY A 54 10.12 9.74 13.77
N ALA A 55 11.41 9.66 13.44
CA ALA A 55 11.91 8.85 12.32
C ALA A 55 11.73 7.33 12.55
N ASP A 56 11.75 6.88 13.81
CA ASP A 56 11.51 5.48 14.19
C ASP A 56 10.03 5.20 14.54
N GLU A 57 9.15 6.18 14.38
CA GLU A 57 7.71 6.05 14.58
C GLU A 57 7.01 5.83 13.23
N TYR A 58 5.79 5.31 13.24
CA TYR A 58 4.94 5.23 12.05
C TYR A 58 3.57 5.82 12.34
N ILE A 59 2.99 6.48 11.34
CA ILE A 59 1.64 7.06 11.38
C ILE A 59 0.62 5.99 11.04
N LEU A 60 0.84 5.25 9.94
CA LEU A 60 -0.06 4.20 9.48
C LEU A 60 0.76 3.01 8.98
N ARG A 61 0.39 1.81 9.40
CA ARG A 61 0.95 0.56 8.89
C ARG A 61 -0.18 -0.38 8.48
N ILE A 62 -0.07 -0.95 7.29
CA ILE A 62 -0.99 -1.97 6.78
C ILE A 62 -0.18 -3.24 6.54
N ALA A 63 -0.46 -4.29 7.29
CA ALA A 63 0.25 -5.56 7.21
C ALA A 63 -0.72 -6.73 7.03
N GLN A 64 -0.22 -7.85 6.53
CA GLN A 64 -0.96 -9.11 6.46
C GLN A 64 -0.38 -10.12 7.44
N GLU A 65 -1.20 -10.59 8.36
CA GLU A 65 -0.80 -11.53 9.41
C GLU A 65 -1.46 -12.90 9.20
N GLY A 66 -0.79 -13.96 9.69
CA GLY A 66 -1.29 -15.33 9.61
C GLY A 66 -1.42 -15.84 8.17
N GLY A 67 -2.51 -16.56 7.91
CA GLY A 67 -2.70 -17.36 6.70
C GLY A 67 -2.01 -18.72 6.78
N PHE A 68 -2.37 -19.60 5.85
CA PHE A 68 -1.80 -20.95 5.79
C PHE A 68 -0.57 -20.99 4.89
N VAL A 69 0.56 -20.49 5.42
CA VAL A 69 1.86 -20.44 4.73
C VAL A 69 2.95 -21.09 5.56
N ALA A 70 4.08 -21.41 4.93
CA ALA A 70 5.26 -21.88 5.65
C ALA A 70 5.76 -20.83 6.66
N PRO A 71 6.21 -21.21 7.88
CA PRO A 71 6.68 -20.25 8.88
C PRO A 71 7.75 -19.28 8.39
N ALA A 72 8.65 -19.74 7.51
CA ALA A 72 9.69 -18.90 6.91
C ALA A 72 9.10 -17.72 6.10
N ALA A 73 7.98 -17.95 5.39
CA ALA A 73 7.32 -16.89 4.62
C ALA A 73 6.73 -15.78 5.51
N LEU A 74 6.43 -16.07 6.78
CA LEU A 74 5.96 -15.07 7.74
C LEU A 74 7.09 -14.16 8.23
N LEU A 75 8.34 -14.65 8.24
CA LEU A 75 9.50 -13.88 8.72
C LEU A 75 9.92 -12.79 7.72
N THR A 76 9.72 -13.04 6.43
CA THR A 76 10.10 -12.13 5.35
C THR A 76 8.91 -11.33 4.81
N ARG A 77 7.71 -11.52 5.36
CA ARG A 77 6.52 -10.79 4.93
C ARG A 77 6.62 -9.33 5.37
N LEU A 78 6.64 -8.44 4.38
CA LEU A 78 6.64 -7.01 4.60
C LEU A 78 5.21 -6.47 4.78
N PRO A 79 5.04 -5.34 5.48
CA PRO A 79 3.81 -4.57 5.41
C PRO A 79 3.54 -4.14 3.96
N LEU A 80 2.26 -4.11 3.57
CA LEU A 80 1.83 -3.59 2.28
C LEU A 80 2.15 -2.09 2.15
N VAL A 81 1.98 -1.35 3.25
CA VAL A 81 2.27 0.08 3.34
C VAL A 81 2.78 0.38 4.75
N THR A 82 3.86 1.17 4.85
CA THR A 82 4.27 1.82 6.09
C THR A 82 4.45 3.32 5.83
N LEU A 83 3.59 4.15 6.41
CA LEU A 83 3.77 5.60 6.46
C LEU A 83 4.50 5.94 7.76
N ALA A 84 5.78 6.28 7.66
CA ALA A 84 6.65 6.64 8.78
C ALA A 84 6.30 8.03 9.36
N GLY A 85 6.73 8.31 10.58
CA GLY A 85 6.49 9.58 11.29
C GLY A 85 7.12 10.79 10.59
N ASN A 86 8.21 10.59 9.84
CA ASN A 86 8.81 11.61 8.99
C ASN A 86 7.98 11.94 7.73
N GLY A 87 6.83 11.30 7.53
CA GLY A 87 5.93 11.52 6.39
C GLY A 87 6.29 10.73 5.13
N CYS A 88 7.23 9.79 5.19
CA CYS A 88 7.60 8.95 4.05
C CYS A 88 6.83 7.63 4.06
N ALA A 89 6.20 7.31 2.93
CA ALA A 89 5.51 6.05 2.69
C ALA A 89 6.45 5.05 2.01
N ILE A 90 6.56 3.86 2.59
CA ILE A 90 7.37 2.75 2.09
C ILE A 90 6.42 1.64 1.63
N VAL A 91 6.62 1.18 0.41
CA VAL A 91 5.85 0.11 -0.23
C VAL A 91 6.77 -0.83 -0.99
N GLU A 92 6.31 -2.05 -1.23
CA GLU A 92 6.99 -2.94 -2.18
C GLU A 92 6.60 -2.56 -3.62
N GLY A 93 7.61 -2.33 -4.43
CA GLY A 93 7.51 -2.03 -5.85
C GLY A 93 7.33 -3.28 -6.72
N LEU A 94 7.02 -3.03 -7.99
CA LEU A 94 6.87 -4.10 -8.98
C LEU A 94 8.19 -4.85 -9.17
N HIS A 95 8.10 -6.16 -9.35
CA HIS A 95 9.22 -7.01 -9.74
C HIS A 95 8.77 -8.01 -10.81
N THR A 96 9.72 -8.54 -11.57
CA THR A 96 9.44 -9.61 -12.55
C THR A 96 9.24 -10.93 -11.82
N ASP A 97 8.19 -11.66 -12.19
CA ASP A 97 7.90 -12.99 -11.64
C ASP A 97 8.86 -14.02 -12.26
N ILE A 98 10.01 -14.19 -11.61
CA ILE A 98 11.06 -15.16 -11.95
C ILE A 98 11.31 -16.07 -10.74
N PHE A 99 11.62 -17.34 -11.00
CA PHE A 99 12.00 -18.27 -9.93
C PHE A 99 13.39 -18.88 -10.17
N PRO A 100 14.30 -18.82 -9.17
CA PRO A 100 14.14 -18.14 -7.89
C PRO A 100 14.18 -16.61 -8.02
N GLY A 101 13.38 -15.91 -7.21
CA GLY A 101 13.37 -14.45 -7.15
C GLY A 101 14.59 -13.88 -6.41
N PRO A 102 14.87 -12.57 -6.53
CA PRO A 102 15.91 -11.91 -5.73
C PRO A 102 15.68 -12.07 -4.21
N VAL A 103 16.75 -12.10 -3.41
CA VAL A 103 16.61 -12.19 -1.95
C VAL A 103 16.09 -10.89 -1.34
N LEU A 104 16.43 -9.74 -1.93
CA LEU A 104 15.98 -8.43 -1.50
C LEU A 104 14.69 -8.04 -2.23
N PRO A 105 13.67 -7.57 -1.49
CA PRO A 105 12.48 -7.01 -2.11
C PRO A 105 12.81 -5.65 -2.76
N ASN A 106 12.02 -5.28 -3.77
CA ASN A 106 12.12 -3.96 -4.39
C ASN A 106 11.37 -2.94 -3.53
N LEU A 107 11.98 -2.40 -2.49
CA LEU A 107 11.34 -1.39 -1.64
C LEU A 107 11.45 0.01 -2.25
N LEU A 108 10.33 0.71 -2.30
CA LEU A 108 10.22 2.08 -2.81
C LEU A 108 9.72 3.00 -1.71
N GLU A 109 10.30 4.20 -1.65
CA GLU A 109 9.93 5.26 -0.72
C GLU A 109 9.39 6.47 -1.48
N THR A 110 8.34 7.08 -0.92
CA THR A 110 7.78 8.35 -1.39
C THR A 110 7.47 9.24 -0.20
N CYS A 111 8.10 10.41 -0.14
CA CYS A 111 7.85 11.36 0.94
C CYS A 111 6.72 12.34 0.61
N LEU A 112 5.84 12.54 1.59
CA LEU A 112 4.67 13.39 1.50
C LEU A 112 4.95 14.75 2.15
N THR A 113 4.25 15.78 1.68
CA THR A 113 4.10 17.02 2.45
C THR A 113 3.11 16.78 3.60
N GLU A 114 3.10 17.67 4.60
CA GLU A 114 2.09 17.63 5.67
C GLU A 114 0.67 17.60 5.11
N TYR A 115 0.41 18.33 4.01
CA TYR A 115 -0.86 18.29 3.31
C TYR A 115 -1.23 16.87 2.83
N GLY A 116 -0.26 16.13 2.27
CA GLY A 116 -0.46 14.74 1.86
C GLY A 116 -0.71 13.80 3.03
N VAL A 117 0.05 13.94 4.11
CA VAL A 117 -0.13 13.16 5.35
C VAL A 117 -1.52 13.37 5.94
N GLN A 118 -1.97 14.63 6.04
CA GLN A 118 -3.32 14.95 6.53
C GLN A 118 -4.43 14.41 5.61
N GLY A 119 -4.20 14.40 4.29
CA GLY A 119 -5.10 13.74 3.33
C GLY A 119 -5.27 12.24 3.62
N ILE A 120 -4.17 11.55 3.93
CA ILE A 120 -4.19 10.14 4.33
C ILE A 120 -4.91 9.95 5.66
N LEU A 121 -4.60 10.75 6.68
CA LEU A 121 -5.23 10.66 7.99
C LEU A 121 -6.75 10.90 7.92
N GLN A 122 -7.19 11.85 7.09
CA GLN A 122 -8.62 12.10 6.87
C GLN A 122 -9.29 10.92 6.15
N ALA A 123 -8.62 10.29 5.17
CA ALA A 123 -9.14 9.08 4.54
C ALA A 123 -9.21 7.90 5.53
N ALA A 124 -8.20 7.74 6.38
CA ALA A 124 -8.18 6.75 7.46
C ALA A 124 -9.33 6.96 8.45
N LYS A 125 -9.59 8.21 8.85
CA LYS A 125 -10.74 8.59 9.68
C LYS A 125 -12.06 8.21 9.03
N LEU A 126 -12.25 8.53 7.75
CA LEU A 126 -13.46 8.18 7.00
C LEU A 126 -13.66 6.67 6.83
N ALA A 127 -12.55 5.92 6.76
CA ALA A 127 -12.56 4.47 6.74
C ALA A 127 -12.88 3.84 8.11
N GLY A 128 -12.93 4.64 9.18
CA GLY A 128 -13.28 4.20 10.52
C GLY A 128 -12.08 3.82 11.39
N LEU A 129 -10.84 4.01 10.92
CA LEU A 129 -9.64 3.65 11.68
C LEU A 129 -9.46 4.49 12.96
N MET A 130 -10.11 5.65 13.05
CA MET A 130 -10.07 6.51 14.24
C MET A 130 -11.21 6.25 15.25
N ASN A 131 -12.06 5.24 15.01
CA ASN A 131 -13.19 4.92 15.89
C ASN A 131 -12.79 4.02 17.07
N GLY A 132 -11.53 3.60 17.14
CA GLY A 132 -11.02 2.61 18.09
C GLY A 132 -10.72 1.27 17.42
N ASP A 133 -10.33 0.30 18.24
CA ASP A 133 -10.00 -1.04 17.77
C ASP A 133 -11.25 -1.78 17.26
N ALA A 134 -11.09 -2.56 16.20
CA ALA A 134 -12.17 -3.37 15.63
C ALA A 134 -11.63 -4.62 14.92
N ASP A 135 -12.46 -5.66 14.84
CA ASP A 135 -12.19 -6.88 14.07
C ASP A 135 -13.40 -7.22 13.18
N TYR A 136 -13.15 -7.26 11.87
CA TYR A 136 -14.12 -7.59 10.85
C TYR A 136 -13.75 -8.93 10.19
N GLY A 137 -13.97 -10.01 10.93
CA GLY A 137 -13.80 -11.38 10.43
C GLY A 137 -14.68 -11.72 9.23
N ASN A 138 -14.42 -12.87 8.59
CA ASN A 138 -15.32 -13.45 7.60
C ASN A 138 -15.38 -14.98 7.79
N PRO A 139 -16.54 -15.56 8.16
CA PRO A 139 -16.63 -16.98 8.48
C PRO A 139 -16.66 -17.89 7.24
N HIS A 140 -16.78 -17.33 6.04
CA HIS A 140 -16.95 -18.09 4.80
C HIS A 140 -15.64 -18.35 4.05
N VAL A 141 -14.51 -17.85 4.57
CA VAL A 141 -13.18 -18.02 3.98
C VAL A 141 -12.29 -18.76 4.98
N ALA A 142 -11.46 -19.67 4.49
CA ALA A 142 -10.45 -20.37 5.29
C ALA A 142 -9.06 -20.04 4.75
N ASP A 143 -8.04 -20.26 5.58
CA ASP A 143 -6.62 -20.23 5.21
C ASP A 143 -6.06 -18.89 4.69
N ALA A 144 -6.88 -17.83 4.69
CA ALA A 144 -6.53 -16.50 4.23
C ALA A 144 -5.76 -15.71 5.30
N THR A 145 -5.15 -14.61 4.87
CA THR A 145 -4.50 -13.67 5.80
C THR A 145 -5.49 -12.73 6.47
N THR A 146 -5.09 -12.17 7.61
CA THR A 146 -5.76 -11.02 8.21
C THR A 146 -5.03 -9.74 7.81
N THR A 147 -5.73 -8.82 7.16
CA THR A 147 -5.20 -7.47 6.93
C THR A 147 -5.36 -6.66 8.22
N VAL A 148 -4.26 -6.13 8.72
CA VAL A 148 -4.18 -5.37 9.98
C VAL A 148 -3.76 -3.95 9.66
N PHE A 149 -4.63 -2.99 10.00
CA PHE A 149 -4.38 -1.56 9.93
C PHE A 149 -4.02 -1.08 11.33
N THR A 150 -2.82 -0.53 11.51
CA THR A 150 -2.39 0.10 12.75
C THR A 150 -2.19 1.59 12.51
N LEU A 151 -2.96 2.42 13.19
CA LEU A 151 -2.96 3.87 13.07
C LEU A 151 -2.50 4.52 14.37
N ASN A 152 -1.48 5.37 14.29
CA ASN A 152 -1.03 6.26 15.37
C ASN A 152 -1.46 7.68 15.03
N ALA A 153 -2.53 8.15 15.64
CA ALA A 153 -3.08 9.49 15.39
C ALA A 153 -3.95 9.95 16.56
N GLY A 154 -4.05 11.27 16.78
CA GLY A 154 -4.84 11.86 17.86
C GLY A 154 -4.39 11.41 19.26
N GLY A 155 -3.09 11.13 19.43
CA GLY A 155 -2.52 10.63 20.69
C GLY A 155 -2.91 9.19 21.04
N LYS A 156 -3.41 8.40 20.08
CA LYS A 156 -3.80 7.01 20.27
C LYS A 156 -3.21 6.11 19.20
N THR A 157 -2.93 4.87 19.59
CA THR A 157 -2.72 3.75 18.67
C THR A 157 -4.02 2.97 18.56
N MET A 158 -4.49 2.73 17.35
CA MET A 158 -5.71 1.98 17.06
C MET A 158 -5.41 0.88 16.06
N THR A 159 -6.01 -0.29 16.24
CA THR A 159 -5.84 -1.46 15.39
C THR A 159 -7.18 -1.95 14.86
N VAL A 160 -7.32 -1.94 13.54
CA VAL A 160 -8.47 -2.53 12.85
C VAL A 160 -8.02 -3.73 12.04
N LYS A 161 -8.69 -4.87 12.23
CA LYS A 161 -8.39 -6.13 11.56
C LYS A 161 -9.52 -6.52 10.63
N ALA A 162 -9.19 -7.09 9.49
CA ALA A 162 -10.17 -7.69 8.60
C ALA A 162 -9.61 -8.95 7.96
N TYR A 163 -10.18 -10.09 8.32
CA TYR A 163 -9.80 -11.39 7.77
C TYR A 163 -10.26 -11.53 6.31
N ALA A 164 -9.40 -12.06 5.44
CA ALA A 164 -9.66 -12.23 4.01
C ALA A 164 -10.12 -10.94 3.31
N LEU A 165 -9.54 -9.79 3.68
CA LEU A 165 -9.89 -8.51 3.08
C LEU A 165 -9.43 -8.48 1.62
N GLY A 166 -10.34 -8.23 0.68
CA GLY A 166 -10.08 -8.23 -0.76
C GLY A 166 -10.28 -9.58 -1.46
N GLU A 167 -10.29 -10.70 -0.71
CA GLU A 167 -10.54 -12.05 -1.24
C GLU A 167 -12.01 -12.47 -1.07
N ALA A 168 -12.62 -12.07 0.05
CA ALA A 168 -13.98 -12.45 0.35
C ALA A 168 -14.99 -11.72 -0.55
N THR A 169 -15.74 -12.47 -1.34
CA THR A 169 -16.85 -11.96 -2.18
C THR A 169 -18.21 -12.04 -1.49
N GLN A 170 -18.32 -12.85 -0.43
CA GLN A 170 -19.54 -13.06 0.33
C GLN A 170 -19.65 -12.10 1.52
N SER A 171 -20.88 -11.70 1.84
CA SER A 171 -21.21 -10.93 3.04
C SER A 171 -20.70 -11.64 4.30
N THR A 172 -20.28 -10.85 5.28
CA THR A 172 -19.94 -11.32 6.63
C THR A 172 -21.16 -11.77 7.44
N GLY A 173 -22.38 -11.54 6.92
CA GLY A 173 -23.63 -11.75 7.64
C GLY A 173 -24.06 -10.53 8.47
N THR A 174 -23.25 -9.46 8.54
CA THR A 174 -23.64 -8.21 9.20
C THR A 174 -23.42 -7.00 8.26
N PRO A 175 -24.49 -6.24 7.93
CA PRO A 175 -24.37 -5.11 7.01
C PRO A 175 -23.35 -4.04 7.45
N ALA A 176 -23.23 -3.80 8.76
CA ALA A 176 -22.28 -2.84 9.29
C ALA A 176 -20.81 -3.26 9.06
N ALA A 177 -20.48 -4.54 9.26
CA ALA A 177 -19.13 -5.02 8.99
C ALA A 177 -18.84 -5.05 7.48
N ASP A 178 -19.83 -5.36 6.64
CA ASP A 178 -19.66 -5.32 5.19
C ASP A 178 -19.31 -3.90 4.70
N VAL A 179 -20.03 -2.89 5.20
CA VAL A 179 -19.72 -1.48 4.90
C VAL A 179 -18.34 -1.07 5.41
N ALA A 180 -17.97 -1.49 6.63
CA ALA A 180 -16.64 -1.19 7.17
C ALA A 180 -15.53 -1.83 6.31
N ARG A 181 -15.69 -3.10 5.93
CA ARG A 181 -14.74 -3.81 5.06
C ARG A 181 -14.60 -3.13 3.70
N GLN A 182 -15.69 -2.68 3.09
CA GLN A 182 -15.64 -1.94 1.82
C GLN A 182 -14.79 -0.67 1.95
N LYS A 183 -14.99 0.11 3.02
CA LYS A 183 -14.18 1.31 3.27
C LYS A 183 -12.70 1.01 3.49
N LEU A 184 -12.37 -0.12 4.15
CA LEU A 184 -10.98 -0.57 4.32
C LEU A 184 -10.35 -0.95 2.98
N VAL A 185 -11.08 -1.65 2.10
CA VAL A 185 -10.62 -1.95 0.72
C VAL A 185 -10.39 -0.64 -0.06
N GLU A 186 -11.31 0.31 0.00
CA GLU A 186 -11.15 1.61 -0.66
C GLU A 186 -9.92 2.38 -0.16
N LEU A 187 -9.67 2.38 1.15
CA LEU A 187 -8.47 3.00 1.72
C LEU A 187 -7.19 2.30 1.26
N GLN A 188 -7.18 0.96 1.28
CA GLN A 188 -6.04 0.17 0.81
C GLN A 188 -5.73 0.46 -0.66
N ASN A 189 -6.76 0.51 -1.52
CA ASN A 189 -6.59 0.82 -2.94
C ASN A 189 -6.06 2.23 -3.18
N LYS A 190 -6.54 3.23 -2.41
CA LYS A 190 -6.02 4.60 -2.44
C LYS A 190 -4.54 4.66 -2.09
N LEU A 191 -4.12 3.92 -1.07
CA LEU A 191 -2.72 3.87 -0.62
C LEU A 191 -1.82 3.09 -1.58
N ALA A 192 -2.33 2.07 -2.26
CA ALA A 192 -1.59 1.38 -3.32
C ALA A 192 -1.38 2.28 -4.56
N ASN A 193 -2.22 3.29 -4.75
CA ASN A 193 -2.22 4.19 -5.91
C ASN A 193 -2.07 5.66 -5.50
N LEU A 194 -1.16 5.95 -4.57
CA LEU A 194 -0.98 7.29 -3.97
C LEU A 194 -0.87 8.42 -5.01
N HIS A 195 -0.06 8.23 -6.05
CA HIS A 195 0.21 9.24 -7.08
C HIS A 195 -0.99 9.51 -8.00
N GLU A 196 -1.92 8.55 -8.12
CA GLU A 196 -3.18 8.75 -8.86
C GLU A 196 -4.23 9.43 -7.97
N TRP A 197 -4.22 9.12 -6.67
CA TRP A 197 -5.21 9.60 -5.73
C TRP A 197 -4.91 11.03 -5.22
N LEU A 198 -3.67 11.33 -4.86
CA LEU A 198 -3.26 12.61 -4.29
C LEU A 198 -2.72 13.55 -5.37
N PRO A 199 -2.93 14.88 -5.25
CA PRO A 199 -2.35 15.84 -6.17
C PRO A 199 -0.83 15.93 -6.00
N ALA A 200 -0.12 16.40 -7.03
CA ALA A 200 1.34 16.55 -7.01
C ALA A 200 1.87 17.37 -5.80
N THR A 201 1.09 18.33 -5.30
CA THR A 201 1.43 19.15 -4.12
C THR A 201 1.44 18.37 -2.80
N ALA A 202 0.90 17.15 -2.78
CA ALA A 202 0.94 16.25 -1.63
C ALA A 202 2.31 15.57 -1.45
N PHE A 203 3.22 15.70 -2.41
CA PHE A 203 4.51 15.02 -2.42
C PHE A 203 5.65 16.02 -2.26
N SER A 204 6.66 15.65 -1.47
CA SER A 204 7.88 16.45 -1.27
C SER A 204 9.01 16.06 -2.22
N GLY A 205 8.84 15.00 -3.01
CA GLY A 205 9.79 14.52 -4.00
C GLY A 205 9.20 13.42 -4.88
N ALA A 206 10.01 12.94 -5.83
CA ALA A 206 9.67 11.76 -6.62
C ALA A 206 9.91 10.48 -5.80
N GLN A 207 9.21 9.41 -6.16
CA GLN A 207 9.46 8.07 -5.62
C GLN A 207 10.89 7.61 -5.95
N HIS A 208 11.55 6.96 -5.00
CA HIS A 208 12.91 6.44 -5.16
C HIS A 208 13.07 5.09 -4.43
N PRO A 209 14.15 4.33 -4.69
CA PRO A 209 14.47 3.14 -3.90
C PRO A 209 14.64 3.50 -2.42
N TYR A 210 14.13 2.64 -1.55
CA TYR A 210 14.32 2.78 -0.11
C TYR A 210 15.76 2.40 0.29
N GLU A 211 16.39 3.23 1.11
CA GLU A 211 17.73 2.96 1.63
C GLU A 211 17.66 2.09 2.90
N VAL A 212 18.17 0.87 2.79
CA VAL A 212 18.24 -0.05 3.93
C VAL A 212 19.43 0.33 4.81
N THR A 213 19.13 0.83 6.01
CA THR A 213 20.15 1.22 7.01
C THR A 213 20.33 0.20 8.13
N ARG A 214 19.40 -0.75 8.24
CA ARG A 214 19.41 -1.83 9.23
C ARG A 214 18.64 -3.03 8.69
N LEU A 215 19.18 -4.23 8.91
CA LEU A 215 18.60 -5.49 8.43
C LEU A 215 18.53 -6.48 9.59
N GLN A 216 17.37 -7.10 9.78
CA GLN A 216 17.21 -8.19 10.73
C GLN A 216 17.33 -9.51 9.96
N VAL A 217 18.33 -10.31 10.32
CA VAL A 217 18.63 -11.58 9.66
C VAL A 217 18.22 -12.70 10.60
N VAL A 218 17.40 -13.63 10.10
CA VAL A 218 17.09 -14.89 10.78
C VAL A 218 17.78 -16.02 10.03
N SER A 219 18.60 -16.79 10.73
CA SER A 219 19.36 -17.91 10.16
C SER A 219 18.97 -19.23 10.84
N GLN A 220 19.13 -20.32 10.10
CA GLN A 220 19.01 -21.68 10.61
C GLN A 220 19.96 -22.62 9.85
N PRO A 221 20.45 -23.70 10.47
CA PRO A 221 21.22 -24.72 9.77
C PRO A 221 20.41 -25.33 8.62
N VAL A 222 21.06 -25.55 7.49
CA VAL A 222 20.44 -26.29 6.38
C VAL A 222 20.39 -27.77 6.76
N SER A 223 19.18 -28.33 6.82
CA SER A 223 18.98 -29.77 7.07
C SER A 223 19.67 -30.62 6.00
N GLY A 224 20.46 -31.61 6.42
CA GLY A 224 21.09 -32.56 5.49
C GLY A 224 22.39 -32.10 4.81
N GLY A 225 23.02 -31.00 5.26
CA GLY A 225 24.37 -30.61 4.81
C GLY A 225 24.42 -29.78 3.54
N GLY A 226 23.31 -29.15 3.15
CA GLY A 226 23.21 -28.36 1.92
C GLY A 226 22.69 -29.19 0.74
N SER A 227 21.79 -28.61 -0.05
CA SER A 227 21.32 -29.23 -1.30
C SER A 227 21.96 -28.50 -2.47
N VAL A 228 22.39 -29.23 -3.50
CA VAL A 228 22.92 -28.61 -4.74
C VAL A 228 21.77 -28.17 -5.67
N ALA A 229 20.60 -28.79 -5.52
CA ALA A 229 19.39 -28.45 -6.25
C ALA A 229 18.13 -28.69 -5.40
N THR A 230 17.04 -28.02 -5.74
CA THR A 230 15.70 -28.34 -5.22
C THR A 230 15.21 -29.70 -5.75
N PRO A 231 14.14 -30.29 -5.19
CA PRO A 231 13.53 -31.52 -5.72
C PRO A 231 13.14 -31.44 -7.20
N GLU A 232 12.85 -30.23 -7.69
CA GLU A 232 12.49 -29.92 -9.07
C GLU A 232 13.72 -29.73 -9.99
N GLY A 233 14.94 -29.91 -9.46
CA GLY A 233 16.19 -29.80 -10.21
C GLY A 233 16.71 -28.38 -10.39
N ILE A 234 16.21 -27.42 -9.62
CA ILE A 234 16.63 -26.02 -9.69
C ILE A 234 17.89 -25.84 -8.86
N ALA A 235 18.97 -25.33 -9.47
CA ALA A 235 20.23 -25.14 -8.78
C ALA A 235 20.10 -24.19 -7.59
N VAL A 236 20.67 -24.60 -6.45
CA VAL A 236 20.77 -23.80 -5.24
C VAL A 236 22.07 -22.99 -5.30
N GLN A 237 22.00 -21.68 -5.04
CA GLN A 237 23.18 -20.83 -4.97
C GLN A 237 23.86 -21.01 -3.61
N HIS A 238 25.18 -21.18 -3.60
CA HIS A 238 25.98 -21.25 -2.38
C HIS A 238 26.95 -20.07 -2.36
N LEU A 239 26.88 -19.24 -1.32
CA LEU A 239 27.77 -18.09 -1.12
C LEU A 239 28.43 -18.18 0.25
N ASP A 240 29.67 -17.73 0.38
CA ASP A 240 30.31 -17.63 1.69
C ASP A 240 29.69 -16.50 2.50
N TRP A 241 29.36 -16.76 3.77
CA TRP A 241 28.93 -15.71 4.69
C TRP A 241 29.99 -14.60 4.82
N PRO A 242 29.66 -13.33 4.55
CA PRO A 242 30.69 -12.31 4.33
C PRO A 242 31.16 -11.63 5.62
N LEU A 243 30.49 -11.87 6.75
CA LEU A 243 30.81 -11.23 8.03
C LEU A 243 31.74 -12.11 8.87
N ALA A 244 32.54 -11.46 9.72
CA ALA A 244 33.56 -12.14 10.52
C ALA A 244 32.99 -13.15 11.52
N THR A 245 31.80 -12.88 12.08
CA THR A 245 31.14 -13.81 13.01
C THR A 245 30.31 -14.83 12.22
N PRO A 246 30.55 -16.14 12.36
CA PRO A 246 29.80 -17.17 11.65
C PRO A 246 28.29 -17.13 11.93
N LEU A 247 27.46 -17.55 10.96
CA LEU A 247 26.00 -17.62 11.12
C LEU A 247 25.54 -18.50 12.29
N ALA A 248 26.31 -19.53 12.65
CA ALA A 248 26.03 -20.41 13.78
C ALA A 248 26.23 -19.73 15.15
N GLU A 249 26.96 -18.62 15.19
CA GLU A 249 27.36 -17.94 16.43
C GLU A 249 26.73 -16.54 16.54
N ILE A 250 26.52 -15.85 15.42
CA ILE A 250 26.00 -14.48 15.39
C ILE A 250 24.56 -14.40 15.90
N GLY A 251 24.20 -13.32 16.57
CA GLY A 251 22.85 -13.06 17.06
C GLY A 251 22.48 -13.85 18.32
N GLN A 252 21.17 -13.94 18.56
CA GLN A 252 20.58 -14.63 19.70
C GLN A 252 19.68 -15.77 19.24
N PRO A 253 19.45 -16.82 20.06
CA PRO A 253 18.41 -17.81 19.77
C PRO A 253 17.06 -17.15 19.47
N PHE A 254 16.36 -17.63 18.45
CA PHE A 254 15.11 -17.04 17.97
C PHE A 254 14.00 -18.07 17.89
N ASN A 255 12.78 -17.68 18.32
CA ASN A 255 11.62 -18.55 18.45
C ASN A 255 11.86 -19.72 19.45
N THR A 256 10.96 -20.70 19.51
CA THR A 256 11.09 -21.89 20.36
C THR A 256 12.10 -22.92 19.82
N SER A 257 12.71 -22.66 18.65
CA SER A 257 13.74 -23.52 18.07
C SER A 257 15.13 -23.06 18.49
N ALA A 258 15.86 -23.91 19.22
CA ALA A 258 17.24 -23.63 19.64
C ALA A 258 18.23 -23.51 18.46
N THR A 259 17.84 -23.92 17.24
CA THR A 259 18.71 -23.87 16.06
C THR A 259 18.54 -22.60 15.23
N MET A 260 17.45 -21.86 15.40
CA MET A 260 17.26 -20.57 14.74
C MET A 260 17.96 -19.47 15.51
N ARG A 261 18.59 -18.55 14.79
CA ARG A 261 19.24 -17.37 15.37
C ARG A 261 18.74 -16.11 14.69
N CYS A 262 18.68 -15.02 15.44
CA CYS A 262 18.32 -13.72 14.90
C CYS A 262 19.38 -12.69 15.29
N THR A 263 19.82 -11.91 14.30
CA THR A 263 20.78 -10.83 14.47
C THR A 263 20.32 -9.57 13.77
N ILE A 264 20.79 -8.43 14.23
CA ILE A 264 20.63 -7.14 13.56
C ILE A 264 21.98 -6.79 12.93
N VAL A 265 21.97 -6.47 11.65
CA VAL A 265 23.13 -6.04 10.86
C VAL A 265 22.93 -4.58 10.46
N GLN A 266 23.93 -3.73 10.71
CA GLN A 266 23.89 -2.29 10.45
C GLN A 266 25.32 -1.75 10.26
N GLY A 267 25.47 -0.51 9.77
CA GLY A 267 26.78 0.10 9.55
C GLY A 267 27.64 -0.64 8.52
N ASP A 268 28.93 -0.78 8.78
CA ASP A 268 29.90 -1.38 7.85
C ASP A 268 29.59 -2.86 7.54
N ASP A 269 29.11 -3.61 8.53
CA ASP A 269 28.67 -5.00 8.34
C ASP A 269 27.47 -5.07 7.38
N LEU A 270 26.56 -4.09 7.44
CA LEU A 270 25.44 -4.02 6.50
C LEU A 270 25.92 -3.71 5.10
N ALA A 271 26.82 -2.75 4.92
CA ALA A 271 27.38 -2.44 3.60
C ALA A 271 28.07 -3.67 2.98
N THR A 272 28.79 -4.43 3.80
CA THR A 272 29.43 -5.69 3.41
C THR A 272 28.40 -6.74 2.99
N LEU A 273 27.38 -6.96 3.82
CA LEU A 273 26.33 -7.95 3.56
C LEU A 273 25.47 -7.59 2.33
N MET A 274 25.09 -6.32 2.18
CA MET A 274 24.26 -5.84 1.07
C MET A 274 24.89 -6.09 -0.29
N THR A 275 26.23 -6.01 -0.39
CA THR A 275 26.96 -6.32 -1.63
C THR A 275 26.67 -7.74 -2.12
N GLN A 276 26.63 -8.73 -1.21
CA GLN A 276 26.25 -10.09 -1.58
C GLN A 276 24.74 -10.24 -1.80
N LEU A 277 23.91 -9.62 -0.96
CA LEU A 277 22.45 -9.74 -1.07
C LEU A 277 21.93 -9.23 -2.43
N HIS A 278 22.55 -8.23 -3.03
CA HIS A 278 22.19 -7.78 -4.39
C HIS A 278 22.39 -8.84 -5.50
N THR A 279 23.22 -9.86 -5.24
CA THR A 279 23.50 -10.97 -6.18
C THR A 279 22.86 -12.29 -5.76
N ALA A 280 22.28 -12.34 -4.57
CA ALA A 280 21.66 -13.52 -3.99
C ALA A 280 20.18 -13.62 -4.37
N ASN A 281 19.68 -14.84 -4.43
CA ASN A 281 18.27 -15.17 -4.67
C ASN A 281 17.65 -15.90 -3.47
N GLN A 282 16.33 -16.12 -3.52
CA GLN A 282 15.54 -16.77 -2.47
C GLN A 282 16.00 -18.19 -2.10
N LEU A 283 16.78 -18.86 -2.95
CA LEU A 283 17.34 -20.19 -2.68
C LEU A 283 18.79 -20.14 -2.20
N THR A 284 19.38 -18.97 -1.99
CA THR A 284 20.79 -18.85 -1.56
C THR A 284 21.01 -19.47 -0.19
N GLN A 285 22.06 -20.27 -0.07
CA GLN A 285 22.57 -20.85 1.17
C GLN A 285 23.93 -20.24 1.49
N TRP A 286 24.15 -19.99 2.79
CA TRP A 286 25.37 -19.45 3.38
C TRP A 286 25.90 -20.37 4.48
#